data_AF-A0A933N247-F1
#
_entry.id   AF-A0A933N247-F1
#
_cell.length_a   1.000
_cell.length_b   1.000
_cell.length_c   1.000
_cell.angle_alpha   90.00
_cell.angle_beta   90.00
_cell.angle_gamma   90.00
#
_symmetry.space_group_name_H-M   'P 1'
#
loop_
_entity.id
_entity.type
_entity.pdbx_description
1 polymer ?
#
loop_
_entity_poly.entity_id
_entity_poly.type
_entity_poly.pdbx_seq_one_letter_code
_entity_poly.pdbx_strand_id
1 'polypeptide(L)'
;MAKISSQKRRLRKSGRFEDLVRIMEILLGENGCPWDRRQTHKTLLKYLKEEANEVSAAVRKNDWENLKEELGDVLLQVVFHSALAAKASRFGIGDVIRTVNSKLVRRHPHVFGGVRLSTPAEVLVEWRKIKRREKFGRGARKRK
;
A
#
# COMPACT_ATOMS: atom_id res chain seq x y z
N MET A 1 20.43 6.35 -27.70
CA MET A 1 21.09 5.99 -26.41
C MET A 1 21.01 7.09 -25.34
N ALA A 2 21.26 8.37 -25.65
CA ALA A 2 21.26 9.46 -24.65
C ALA A 2 19.92 9.68 -23.90
N LYS A 3 18.77 9.56 -24.57
CA LYS A 3 17.44 9.72 -23.96
C LYS A 3 17.13 8.66 -22.89
N ILE A 4 17.49 7.40 -23.12
CA ILE A 4 17.30 6.28 -22.17
C ILE A 4 18.16 6.48 -20.92
N SER A 5 19.41 6.94 -21.09
CA SER A 5 20.32 7.24 -19.98
C SER A 5 19.79 8.37 -19.08
N SER A 6 19.27 9.44 -19.69
CA SER A 6 18.65 10.56 -18.96
C SER A 6 17.41 10.13 -18.16
N GLN A 7 16.53 9.31 -18.77
CA GLN A 7 15.32 8.81 -18.11
C GLN A 7 15.62 7.87 -16.94
N LYS A 8 16.60 6.96 -17.09
CA LYS A 8 17.05 6.08 -15.99
C LYS A 8 17.58 6.89 -14.80
N ARG A 9 18.41 7.91 -15.07
CA ARG A 9 18.95 8.80 -14.04
C ARG A 9 17.84 9.56 -13.30
N ARG A 10 16.80 10.00 -14.04
CA ARG A 10 15.62 10.68 -13.46
C ARG A 10 14.84 9.75 -12.54
N LEU A 11 14.52 8.53 -13.00
CA LEU A 11 13.74 7.57 -12.20
C LEU A 11 14.48 7.17 -10.92
N ARG A 12 15.79 6.95 -10.98
CA ARG A 12 16.60 6.57 -9.81
C ARG A 12 16.64 7.61 -8.69
N LYS A 13 16.50 8.89 -9.03
CA LYS A 13 16.55 10.01 -8.07
C LYS A 13 15.16 10.56 -7.72
N SER A 14 14.08 9.91 -8.18
CA SER A 14 12.73 10.42 -7.95
C SER A 14 12.20 10.02 -6.58
N GLY A 15 11.60 10.98 -5.86
CA GLY A 15 10.81 10.73 -4.65
C GLY A 15 9.29 10.69 -4.92
N ARG A 16 8.87 10.61 -6.19
CA ARG A 16 7.45 10.65 -6.56
C ARG A 16 6.86 9.25 -6.63
N PHE A 17 5.69 9.08 -6.02
CA PHE A 17 4.99 7.80 -6.00
C PHE A 17 4.61 7.30 -7.40
N GLU A 18 4.25 8.21 -8.30
CA GLU A 18 3.89 7.89 -9.68
C GLU A 18 5.08 7.30 -10.47
N ASP A 19 6.31 7.71 -10.14
CA ASP A 19 7.50 7.14 -10.78
C ASP A 19 7.74 5.69 -10.28
N LEU A 20 7.42 5.35 -9.02
CA LEU A 20 7.44 3.96 -8.53
C LEU A 20 6.42 3.09 -9.25
N VAL A 21 5.18 3.55 -9.38
CA VAL A 21 4.13 2.84 -10.13
C VAL A 21 4.58 2.61 -11.57
N ARG A 22 5.16 3.63 -12.21
CA ARG A 22 5.68 3.54 -13.58
C ARG A 22 6.84 2.55 -13.71
N ILE A 23 7.74 2.49 -12.73
CA ILE A 23 8.83 1.51 -12.72
C ILE A 23 8.23 0.10 -12.69
N MET A 24 7.24 -0.16 -11.84
CA MET A 24 6.58 -1.46 -11.77
C MET A 24 5.88 -1.84 -13.09
N GLU A 25 5.22 -0.90 -13.74
CA GLU A 25 4.62 -1.12 -15.07
C GLU A 25 5.66 -1.50 -16.12
N ILE A 26 6.83 -0.83 -16.13
CA ILE A 26 7.95 -1.16 -17.01
C ILE A 26 8.48 -2.56 -16.72
N LEU A 27 8.71 -2.90 -15.45
CA LEU A 27 9.21 -4.21 -15.03
C LEU A 27 8.26 -5.35 -15.43
N LEU A 28 6.95 -5.10 -15.37
CA LEU A 28 5.95 -6.07 -15.78
C LEU A 28 5.62 -6.03 -17.29
N GLY A 29 6.11 -5.05 -18.04
CA GLY A 29 5.88 -4.92 -19.49
C GLY A 29 6.46 -6.10 -20.28
N GLU A 30 6.13 -6.21 -21.57
CA GLU A 30 6.57 -7.32 -22.43
C GLU A 30 8.10 -7.47 -22.47
N ASN A 31 8.80 -6.33 -22.55
CA ASN A 31 10.26 -6.23 -22.52
C ASN A 31 10.82 -5.99 -21.10
N GLY A 32 10.01 -6.25 -20.08
CA GLY A 32 10.35 -6.07 -18.67
C GLY A 32 11.16 -7.23 -18.09
N CYS A 33 11.29 -7.25 -16.77
CA CYS A 33 12.05 -8.26 -16.04
C CYS A 33 11.33 -9.63 -16.12
N PRO A 34 12.00 -10.71 -16.58
CA PRO A 34 11.38 -12.02 -16.71
C PRO A 34 10.97 -12.63 -15.37
N TRP A 35 11.68 -12.31 -14.28
CA TRP A 35 11.33 -12.78 -12.93
C TRP A 35 10.07 -12.08 -12.42
N ASP A 36 9.99 -10.75 -12.55
CA ASP A 36 8.83 -9.96 -12.10
C ASP A 36 7.56 -10.40 -12.82
N ARG A 37 7.64 -10.60 -14.14
CA ARG A 37 6.52 -11.04 -14.97
C ARG A 37 5.97 -12.42 -14.61
N ARG A 38 6.79 -13.30 -14.01
CA ARG A 38 6.37 -14.64 -13.57
C ARG A 38 5.67 -14.63 -12.21
N GLN A 39 5.67 -13.50 -11.51
CA GLN A 39 5.08 -13.43 -10.17
C GLN A 39 3.56 -13.48 -10.20
N THR A 40 3.02 -14.04 -9.13
CA THR A 40 1.58 -14.05 -8.83
C THR A 40 1.38 -13.50 -7.42
N HIS A 41 0.13 -13.19 -7.06
CA HIS A 41 -0.17 -12.82 -5.67
C HIS A 41 0.34 -13.85 -4.66
N LYS A 42 0.28 -15.15 -4.99
CA LYS A 42 0.69 -16.23 -4.09
C LYS A 42 2.21 -16.30 -3.92
N THR A 43 2.97 -16.15 -5.00
CA THR A 43 4.45 -16.22 -4.94
C THR A 43 5.04 -15.05 -4.18
N LEU A 44 4.37 -13.89 -4.19
CA LEU A 44 4.79 -12.69 -3.49
C LEU A 44 4.49 -12.68 -1.97
N LEU A 45 3.61 -13.55 -1.47
CA LEU A 45 3.21 -13.54 -0.05
C LEU A 45 4.37 -13.76 0.92
N LYS A 46 5.41 -14.49 0.51
CA LYS A 46 6.58 -14.72 1.37
C LYS A 46 7.36 -13.42 1.58
N TYR A 47 7.60 -12.67 0.51
CA TYR A 47 8.33 -11.40 0.55
C TYR A 47 7.56 -10.38 1.39
N LEU A 48 6.27 -10.18 1.15
CA LEU A 48 5.45 -9.27 1.97
C LEU A 48 5.49 -9.58 3.48
N LYS A 49 5.58 -10.86 3.86
CA LYS A 49 5.71 -11.25 5.28
C LYS A 49 7.11 -10.96 5.81
N GLU A 50 8.13 -11.18 5.01
CA GLU A 50 9.53 -10.91 5.31
C GLU A 50 9.74 -9.41 5.56
N GLU A 51 9.38 -8.55 4.61
CA GLU A 51 9.54 -7.09 4.74
C GLU A 51 8.78 -6.54 5.97
N ALA A 52 7.59 -7.08 6.26
CA ALA A 52 6.82 -6.66 7.43
C ALA A 52 7.49 -7.06 8.76
N ASN A 53 8.19 -8.18 8.79
CA ASN A 53 8.99 -8.60 9.93
C ASN A 53 10.26 -7.75 10.05
N GLU A 54 10.88 -7.36 8.94
CA GLU A 54 12.07 -6.51 8.91
C GLU A 54 11.76 -5.08 9.36
N VAL A 55 10.63 -4.49 8.93
CA VAL A 55 10.10 -3.25 9.52
C VAL A 55 9.98 -3.38 11.05
N SER A 56 9.40 -4.49 11.52
CA SER A 56 9.23 -4.73 12.96
C SER A 56 10.57 -4.85 13.69
N ALA A 57 11.58 -5.47 13.06
CA ALA A 57 12.92 -5.60 13.60
C ALA A 57 13.65 -4.24 13.65
N ALA A 58 13.57 -3.45 12.59
CA ALA A 58 14.16 -2.12 12.51
C ALA A 58 13.61 -1.18 13.60
N VAL A 59 12.27 -1.18 13.79
CA VAL A 59 11.63 -0.41 14.87
C VAL A 59 12.16 -0.82 16.25
N ARG A 60 12.27 -2.12 16.53
CA ARG A 60 12.76 -2.61 17.83
C ARG A 60 14.21 -2.22 18.10
N LYS A 61 15.02 -2.06 17.05
CA LYS A 61 16.43 -1.69 17.13
C LYS A 61 16.65 -0.16 17.09
N ASN A 62 15.60 0.64 16.91
CA ASN A 62 15.69 2.07 16.58
C ASN A 62 16.61 2.34 15.36
N ASP A 63 16.63 1.40 14.40
CA ASP A 63 17.43 1.51 13.19
C ASP A 63 16.65 2.30 12.14
N TRP A 64 16.85 3.61 12.12
CA TRP A 64 16.13 4.53 11.25
C TRP A 64 16.43 4.33 9.78
N GLU A 65 17.66 3.90 9.46
CA GLU A 65 18.07 3.76 8.08
C GLU A 65 17.52 2.47 7.49
N ASN A 66 17.59 1.37 8.24
CA ASN A 66 16.90 0.14 7.86
C ASN A 66 15.38 0.36 7.81
N LEU A 67 14.79 1.03 8.79
CA LEU A 67 13.34 1.30 8.78
C LEU A 67 12.87 2.00 7.50
N LYS A 68 13.65 2.95 6.98
CA LYS A 68 13.34 3.65 5.72
C LYS A 68 13.37 2.69 4.53
N GLU A 69 14.35 1.79 4.48
CA GLU A 69 14.50 0.76 3.44
C GLU A 69 13.30 -0.19 3.46
N GLU A 70 13.02 -0.82 4.61
CA GLU A 70 11.97 -1.84 4.73
C GLU A 70 10.56 -1.28 4.51
N LEU A 71 10.31 -0.02 4.91
CA LEU A 71 9.03 0.64 4.58
C LEU A 71 8.88 0.84 3.06
N GLY A 72 10.00 1.07 2.37
CA GLY A 72 10.08 1.08 0.91
C GLY A 72 9.72 -0.27 0.30
N ASP A 73 10.22 -1.36 0.86
CA ASP A 73 9.96 -2.71 0.35
C ASP A 73 8.52 -3.17 0.64
N VAL A 74 7.94 -2.81 1.79
CA VAL A 74 6.50 -2.99 2.02
C VAL A 74 5.68 -2.19 0.99
N LEU A 75 6.07 -0.95 0.68
CA LEU A 75 5.40 -0.14 -0.35
C LEU A 75 5.53 -0.76 -1.74
N LEU A 76 6.71 -1.32 -2.07
CA LEU A 76 6.95 -2.07 -3.30
C LEU A 76 5.95 -3.22 -3.43
N GLN A 77 5.76 -4.02 -2.38
CA GLN A 77 4.81 -5.14 -2.41
C GLN A 77 3.36 -4.67 -2.64
N VAL A 78 2.95 -3.54 -2.05
CA VAL A 78 1.61 -2.94 -2.29
C VAL A 78 1.44 -2.55 -3.77
N VAL A 79 2.45 -1.91 -4.36
CA VAL A 79 2.42 -1.50 -5.77
C VAL A 79 2.45 -2.72 -6.69
N PHE A 80 3.27 -3.73 -6.39
CA PHE A 80 3.39 -4.96 -7.19
C PHE A 80 2.04 -5.70 -7.24
N HIS A 81 1.43 -5.96 -6.08
CA HIS A 81 0.11 -6.61 -6.04
C HIS A 81 -0.95 -5.79 -6.77
N SER A 82 -0.93 -4.45 -6.65
CA SER A 82 -1.86 -3.57 -7.35
C SER A 82 -1.67 -3.64 -8.87
N ALA A 83 -0.44 -3.73 -9.36
CA ALA A 83 -0.14 -3.84 -10.78
C ALA A 83 -0.56 -5.21 -11.36
N LEU A 84 -0.37 -6.30 -10.62
CA LEU A 84 -0.86 -7.62 -11.02
C LEU A 84 -2.40 -7.67 -11.10
N ALA A 85 -3.09 -7.06 -10.12
CA ALA A 85 -4.55 -6.97 -10.12
C ALA A 85 -5.07 -6.10 -11.28
N ALA A 86 -4.36 -5.02 -11.62
CA ALA A 86 -4.70 -4.16 -12.74
C ALA A 86 -4.59 -4.89 -14.08
N LYS A 87 -3.51 -5.67 -14.27
CA LYS A 87 -3.35 -6.54 -15.45
C LYS A 87 -4.47 -7.56 -15.61
N ALA A 88 -5.02 -8.05 -14.50
CA ALA A 88 -6.16 -8.95 -14.50
C ALA A 88 -7.52 -8.23 -14.61
N SER A 89 -7.53 -6.92 -14.93
CA SER A 89 -8.72 -6.07 -15.00
C SER A 89 -9.59 -6.13 -13.74
N ARG A 90 -8.97 -6.20 -12.56
CA ARG A 90 -9.67 -6.28 -11.26
C ARG A 90 -9.72 -4.93 -10.54
N PHE A 91 -8.57 -4.44 -10.11
CA PHE A 91 -8.41 -3.15 -9.43
C PHE A 91 -6.98 -2.66 -9.61
N GLY A 92 -6.77 -1.35 -9.54
CA GLY A 92 -5.45 -0.74 -9.61
C GLY A 92 -5.02 -0.08 -8.30
N ILE A 93 -3.83 0.52 -8.32
CA ILE A 93 -3.29 1.23 -7.15
C ILE A 93 -4.19 2.39 -6.69
N GLY A 94 -4.85 3.06 -7.63
CA GLY A 94 -5.83 4.10 -7.34
C GLY A 94 -7.04 3.59 -6.53
N ASP A 95 -7.50 2.37 -6.79
CA ASP A 95 -8.60 1.75 -6.01
C ASP A 95 -8.16 1.41 -4.59
N VAL A 96 -6.93 0.91 -4.43
CA VAL A 96 -6.34 0.63 -3.11
C VAL A 96 -6.24 1.91 -2.29
N ILE A 97 -5.72 2.99 -2.88
CA ILE A 97 -5.62 4.32 -2.25
C ILE A 97 -6.99 4.87 -1.90
N ARG A 98 -7.96 4.87 -2.83
CA ARG A 98 -9.34 5.31 -2.56
C ARG A 98 -9.98 4.53 -1.42
N THR A 99 -9.74 3.22 -1.37
CA THR A 99 -10.28 2.33 -0.33
C THR A 99 -9.71 2.67 1.04
N VAL A 100 -8.40 2.91 1.15
CA VAL A 100 -7.79 3.29 2.43
C VAL A 100 -8.18 4.72 2.84
N ASN A 101 -8.21 5.68 1.92
CA ASN A 101 -8.62 7.06 2.19
C ASN A 101 -10.05 7.11 2.71
N SER A 102 -10.99 6.50 2.00
CA SER A 102 -12.40 6.44 2.41
C SER A 102 -12.58 5.78 3.79
N LYS A 103 -11.77 4.76 4.09
CA LYS A 103 -11.74 4.08 5.40
C LYS A 103 -11.19 5.00 6.49
N LEU A 104 -10.12 5.73 6.23
CA LEU A 104 -9.49 6.62 7.21
C LEU A 104 -10.39 7.82 7.51
N VAL A 105 -10.92 8.51 6.50
CA VAL A 105 -11.85 9.63 6.70
C VAL A 105 -13.06 9.21 7.53
N ARG A 106 -13.71 8.10 7.16
CA ARG A 106 -14.87 7.58 7.90
C ARG A 106 -14.56 7.21 9.36
N ARG A 107 -13.36 6.68 9.63
CA ARG A 107 -12.98 6.22 10.98
C ARG A 107 -12.44 7.33 11.89
N HIS A 108 -12.27 8.55 11.36
CA HIS A 108 -11.83 9.72 12.11
C HIS A 108 -12.83 10.88 11.98
N PRO A 109 -14.09 10.69 12.38
CA PRO A 109 -15.10 11.77 12.30
C PRO A 109 -14.75 12.95 13.21
N HIS A 110 -13.88 12.76 14.19
CA HIS A 110 -13.37 13.83 15.03
C HIS A 110 -12.34 14.72 14.34
N VAL A 111 -11.73 14.24 13.26
CA VAL A 111 -10.84 15.03 12.40
C VAL A 111 -11.61 15.58 11.20
N PHE A 112 -12.48 14.78 10.57
CA PHE A 112 -13.09 15.10 9.27
C PHE A 112 -14.60 15.36 9.28
N GLY A 113 -15.29 15.20 10.41
CA GLY A 113 -16.76 15.18 10.48
C GLY A 113 -17.37 15.94 11.66
N GLY A 114 -16.58 16.79 12.35
CA GLY A 114 -17.08 17.68 13.39
C GLY A 114 -17.42 17.04 14.75
N VAL A 115 -17.17 15.74 14.94
CA VAL A 115 -17.39 15.09 16.24
C VAL A 115 -16.33 15.55 17.23
N ARG A 116 -16.71 16.13 18.36
CA ARG A 116 -15.73 16.48 19.39
C ARG A 116 -15.40 15.26 20.25
N LEU A 117 -14.16 14.80 20.16
CA LEU A 117 -13.56 13.82 21.07
C LEU A 117 -12.29 14.46 21.63
N SER A 118 -12.16 14.47 22.95
CA SER A 118 -11.13 15.24 23.67
C SER A 118 -10.03 14.35 24.23
N THR A 119 -10.23 13.04 24.27
CA THR A 119 -9.25 12.10 24.85
C THR A 119 -8.96 10.90 23.93
N PRO A 120 -7.76 10.30 24.00
CA PRO A 120 -7.46 9.06 23.29
C PRO A 120 -8.43 7.91 23.62
N ALA A 121 -8.92 7.86 24.86
CA ALA A 121 -9.90 6.87 25.30
C ALA A 121 -11.24 7.01 24.56
N GLU A 122 -11.75 8.24 24.43
CA GLU A 122 -12.96 8.54 23.65
C GLU A 122 -12.78 8.19 22.17
N VAL A 123 -11.63 8.54 21.58
CA VAL A 123 -11.27 8.18 20.20
C VAL A 123 -11.30 6.66 20.01
N LEU A 124 -10.73 5.91 20.94
CA LEU A 124 -10.69 4.45 20.88
C LEU A 124 -12.08 3.82 20.99
N VAL A 125 -12.94 4.33 21.88
CA VAL A 125 -14.33 3.88 22.03
C VAL A 125 -15.11 4.10 20.74
N GLU A 126 -15.03 5.30 20.16
CA GLU A 126 -15.75 5.63 18.93
C GLU A 126 -15.22 4.82 17.73
N TRP A 127 -13.90 4.70 17.59
CA TRP A 127 -13.29 3.88 16.55
C TRP A 127 -13.73 2.40 16.62
N ARG A 128 -13.83 1.84 17.84
CA ARG A 128 -14.36 0.47 18.06
C ARG A 128 -15.84 0.37 17.67
N LYS A 129 -16.67 1.38 17.94
CA LYS A 129 -18.08 1.44 17.49
C LYS A 129 -18.17 1.45 15.96
N ILE A 130 -17.41 2.32 15.29
CA ILE A 130 -17.37 2.40 13.82
C ILE A 130 -16.93 1.06 13.22
N LYS A 131 -15.84 0.46 13.74
CA LYS A 131 -15.38 -0.86 13.28
C LYS A 131 -16.43 -1.96 13.43
N ARG A 132 -17.19 -1.97 14.53
CA ARG A 132 -18.28 -2.93 14.72
C ARG A 132 -19.35 -2.76 13.64
N ARG A 133 -19.84 -1.53 13.41
CA ARG A 133 -20.84 -1.23 12.36
C ARG A 133 -20.38 -1.67 10.97
N GLU A 134 -19.12 -1.43 10.62
CA GLU A 134 -18.55 -1.86 9.33
C GLU A 134 -18.54 -3.38 9.14
N LYS A 135 -18.27 -4.16 10.20
CA LYS A 135 -18.29 -5.63 10.13
C LYS A 135 -19.70 -6.15 9.86
N PHE A 136 -20.72 -5.58 10.53
CA PHE A 136 -22.12 -5.93 10.29
C PHE A 136 -22.57 -5.57 8.85
N GLY A 137 -22.22 -4.39 8.36
CA GLY A 137 -22.55 -3.97 6.99
C GLY A 137 -21.87 -4.80 5.89
N ARG A 138 -20.63 -5.29 6.12
CA ARG A 138 -19.94 -6.20 5.19
C ARG A 138 -20.53 -7.62 5.19
N GLY A 139 -21.06 -8.08 6.33
CA GLY A 139 -21.77 -9.37 6.44
C GLY A 139 -23.09 -9.39 5.67
N ALA A 140 -23.83 -8.27 5.66
CA ALA A 140 -25.08 -8.14 4.89
C ALA A 140 -24.85 -8.09 3.37
N ARG A 141 -23.72 -7.53 2.91
CA ARG A 141 -23.36 -7.44 1.48
C ARG A 141 -22.87 -8.76 0.86
N LYS A 142 -22.56 -9.78 1.67
CA LYS A 142 -22.16 -11.12 1.23
C LYS A 142 -23.34 -12.12 1.10
N ARG A 143 -24.55 -11.71 1.49
CA ARG A 143 -25.77 -12.54 1.49
C ARG A 143 -26.80 -12.14 0.42
N LYS A 144 -26.39 -11.32 -0.54
CA LYS A 144 -27.12 -11.03 -1.77
C LYS A 144 -26.21 -11.36 -2.93
#